data_AF-A0A8C9P1N0-F1
#
_entry.id   AF-A0A8C9P1N0-F1
#
_cell.length_a   1.000
_cell.length_b   1.000
_cell.length_c   1.000
_cell.angle_alpha   90.00
_cell.angle_beta   90.00
_cell.angle_gamma   90.00
#
_symmetry.space_group_name_H-M   'P 1'
#
loop_
_entity.id
_entity.type
_entity.pdbx_description
1 polymer ?
#
loop_
_entity_poly.entity_id
_entity_poly.type
_entity_poly.pdbx_seq_one_letter_code
_entity_poly.pdbx_strand_id
1 'polypeptide(L)'
;MAAGQAQGPSSEQAWLEAAQTFIQESLCPTGKGPNVQFTQSVIDCVKTVWLSQGKNQGFTLPLSYSFVSVQNLRTYQHLPCCSHLSWSSIAYQTWAPEARPNGVPLPRERLLLVGTLTDLSEEQGCRNGSLYVRDNTGSLGCELIDLDLSWLGHLFLFPSWSYLPPARWNSSKEGHLELWEAPVPVFPLTISPGPLTPMPVLYPQIASCLLRHRSKLRGEKQNLAGKLIRLSALVKSKKKAYFILSLGELSPTVSQAISHVSIIVQIPAQLVWHRALWPGKAYVLTQLRVSRIPGYHYCVWMTSSSSHLMLLEPGRVQELELEGPFLEADSKPHPTSSNFQDKKGPKGLMRDSRLLNYMHPASVELSCFGVFPVRSLEDSHPTKLMGLPCMSSWCGNGS
;
A
#
# COMPACT_ATOMS: atom_id res chain seq x y z
N MET A 1 59.87 -27.67 16.52
CA MET A 1 58.98 -26.50 16.31
C MET A 1 58.04 -26.84 15.18
N ALA A 2 56.81 -27.25 15.50
CA ALA A 2 55.78 -27.51 14.50
C ALA A 2 55.02 -26.19 14.29
N ALA A 3 55.07 -25.66 13.07
CA ALA A 3 54.30 -24.51 12.66
C ALA A 3 52.81 -24.90 12.68
N GLY A 4 52.04 -24.29 13.57
CA GLY A 4 50.58 -24.42 13.58
C GLY A 4 50.03 -23.84 12.28
N GLN A 5 49.52 -24.71 11.41
CA GLN A 5 48.65 -24.27 10.32
C GLN A 5 47.43 -23.60 10.93
N ALA A 6 47.30 -22.29 10.71
CA ALA A 6 46.04 -21.60 10.92
C ALA A 6 45.01 -22.23 9.97
N GLN A 7 44.13 -23.08 10.50
CA GLN A 7 42.96 -23.54 9.76
C GLN A 7 42.14 -22.31 9.35
N GLY A 8 41.81 -22.20 8.06
CA GLY A 8 40.94 -21.14 7.56
C GLY A 8 39.59 -21.14 8.28
N PRO A 9 38.87 -20.00 8.28
CA PRO A 9 37.58 -19.90 8.96
C PRO A 9 36.61 -20.97 8.44
N SER A 10 35.84 -21.57 9.34
CA SER A 10 34.73 -22.45 8.96
C SER A 10 33.74 -21.68 8.08
N SER A 11 32.97 -22.39 7.24
CA SER A 11 31.93 -21.78 6.39
C SER A 11 30.92 -20.96 7.21
N GLU A 12 30.65 -21.39 8.45
CA GLU A 12 29.80 -20.66 9.39
C GLU A 12 30.43 -19.36 9.87
N GLN A 13 31.72 -19.39 10.23
CA GLN A 13 32.46 -18.21 10.66
C GLN A 13 32.56 -17.16 9.54
N ALA A 14 32.85 -17.61 8.31
CA ALA A 14 32.89 -16.73 7.14
C ALA A 14 31.52 -16.08 6.85
N TRP A 15 30.42 -16.82 7.04
CA TRP A 15 29.07 -16.28 6.88
C TRP A 15 28.76 -15.23 7.96
N LEU A 16 29.14 -15.48 9.21
CA LEU A 16 28.95 -14.53 10.32
C LEU A 16 29.76 -13.25 10.11
N GLU A 17 31.00 -13.35 9.63
CA GLU A 17 31.84 -12.20 9.29
C GLU A 17 31.23 -11.36 8.16
N ALA A 18 30.72 -12.02 7.11
CA ALA A 18 30.02 -11.35 6.02
C ALA A 18 28.73 -10.66 6.50
N ALA A 19 27.96 -11.32 7.38
CA ALA A 19 26.77 -10.74 7.99
C ALA A 19 27.09 -9.50 8.84
N GLN A 20 28.13 -9.57 9.67
CA GLN A 20 28.58 -8.44 10.49
C GLN A 20 29.00 -7.25 9.63
N THR A 21 29.77 -7.51 8.58
CA THR A 21 30.19 -6.49 7.61
C THR A 21 28.97 -5.82 6.97
N PHE A 22 28.03 -6.62 6.45
CA PHE A 22 26.80 -6.10 5.87
C PHE A 22 26.00 -5.24 6.85
N ILE A 23 25.78 -5.73 8.07
CA ILE A 23 25.01 -5.01 9.11
C ILE A 23 25.67 -3.67 9.42
N GLN A 24 27.00 -3.65 9.54
CA GLN A 24 27.76 -2.44 9.81
C GLN A 24 27.67 -1.42 8.65
N GLU A 25 27.79 -1.88 7.41
CA GLU A 25 27.83 -1.01 6.23
C GLU A 25 26.43 -0.52 5.82
N SER A 26 25.43 -1.39 5.93
CA SER A 26 24.11 -1.17 5.32
C SER A 26 23.00 -0.85 6.33
N LEU A 27 23.15 -1.20 7.62
CA LEU A 27 22.08 -1.03 8.61
C LEU A 27 22.44 -0.12 9.79
N CYS A 28 23.70 -0.08 10.21
CA CYS A 28 24.14 0.75 11.33
C CYS A 28 24.19 2.26 10.96
N PRO A 29 23.64 3.16 11.81
CA PRO A 29 23.72 4.59 11.56
C PRO A 29 25.17 5.09 11.48
N THR A 30 25.45 5.97 10.52
CA THR A 30 26.78 6.55 10.30
C THR A 30 27.31 7.21 11.58
N GLY A 31 28.48 6.76 12.05
CA GLY A 31 29.15 7.33 13.23
C GLY A 31 28.84 6.64 14.57
N LYS A 32 27.97 5.62 14.60
CA LYS A 32 27.86 4.70 15.74
C LYS A 32 28.47 3.35 15.37
N GLY A 33 29.43 2.89 16.16
CA GLY A 33 30.01 1.56 16.00
C GLY A 33 28.95 0.46 16.10
N PRO A 34 29.22 -0.74 15.56
CA PRO A 34 28.28 -1.85 15.58
C PRO A 34 27.89 -2.19 17.02
N ASN A 35 26.62 -2.01 17.35
CA ASN A 35 26.09 -2.47 18.62
C ASN A 35 25.98 -4.00 18.55
N VAL A 36 26.76 -4.70 19.38
CA VAL A 36 26.77 -6.18 19.43
C VAL A 36 25.35 -6.74 19.58
N GLN A 37 24.49 -6.11 20.38
CA GLN A 37 23.09 -6.55 20.55
C GLN A 37 22.26 -6.37 19.27
N PHE A 38 22.47 -5.29 18.53
CA PHE A 38 21.78 -5.03 17.27
C PHE A 38 22.16 -6.09 16.22
N THR A 39 23.46 -6.30 16.04
CA THR A 39 24.01 -7.32 15.13
C THR A 39 23.48 -8.71 15.49
N GLN A 40 23.51 -9.05 16.78
CA GLN A 40 23.00 -10.33 17.27
C GLN A 40 21.50 -10.48 16.99
N SER A 41 20.70 -9.43 17.18
CA SER A 41 19.25 -9.45 16.92
C SER A 41 18.93 -9.72 15.44
N VAL A 42 19.67 -9.13 14.50
CA VAL A 42 19.51 -9.39 13.06
C VAL A 42 19.84 -10.85 12.73
N ILE A 43 20.97 -11.35 13.25
CA ILE A 43 21.40 -12.74 13.03
C ILE A 43 20.40 -13.72 13.65
N ASP A 44 19.92 -13.46 14.86
CA ASP A 44 18.96 -14.32 15.55
C ASP A 44 17.59 -14.31 14.87
N CYS A 45 17.18 -13.19 14.29
CA CYS A 45 15.98 -13.13 13.45
C CYS A 45 16.12 -14.06 12.24
N VAL A 46 17.24 -13.99 11.50
CA VAL A 46 17.51 -14.90 10.38
C VAL A 46 17.55 -16.36 10.83
N LYS A 47 18.25 -16.67 11.92
CA LYS A 47 18.31 -18.02 12.50
C LYS A 47 16.93 -18.54 12.86
N THR A 48 16.09 -17.73 13.50
CA THR A 48 14.75 -18.12 13.93
C THR A 48 13.87 -18.46 12.73
N VAL A 49 13.89 -17.61 11.70
CA VAL A 49 13.12 -17.83 10.46
C VAL A 49 13.64 -19.03 9.69
N TRP A 50 14.97 -19.25 9.68
CA TRP A 50 15.56 -20.45 9.08
C TRP A 50 15.13 -21.70 9.84
N LEU A 51 15.33 -21.76 11.15
CA LEU A 51 15.05 -22.92 12.01
C LEU A 51 13.57 -23.32 12.05
N SER A 52 12.64 -22.36 11.98
CA SER A 52 11.21 -22.65 11.98
C SER A 52 10.72 -23.49 10.79
N GLN A 53 11.53 -23.61 9.73
CA GLN A 53 11.15 -24.32 8.50
C GLN A 53 11.35 -25.84 8.58
N GLY A 54 12.02 -26.37 9.61
CA GLY A 54 12.14 -27.81 9.89
C GLY A 54 12.88 -28.65 8.83
N LYS A 55 13.44 -28.04 7.77
CA LYS A 55 14.04 -28.72 6.60
C LYS A 55 15.50 -28.31 6.33
N ASN A 56 16.23 -27.89 7.36
CA ASN A 56 17.51 -27.17 7.20
C ASN A 56 18.75 -28.05 7.01
N GLN A 57 18.60 -29.31 6.59
CA GLN A 57 19.71 -30.25 6.37
C GLN A 57 20.70 -30.36 7.54
N GLY A 58 20.27 -30.03 8.77
CA GLY A 58 21.11 -30.03 9.97
C GLY A 58 21.92 -28.74 10.22
N PHE A 59 21.84 -27.72 9.35
CA PHE A 59 22.52 -26.44 9.53
C PHE A 59 21.71 -25.46 10.37
N THR A 60 22.39 -24.77 11.30
CA THR A 60 21.84 -23.70 12.15
C THR A 60 21.67 -22.38 11.41
N LEU A 61 22.41 -22.19 10.31
CA LEU A 61 22.46 -20.96 9.52
C LEU A 61 22.25 -21.23 8.03
N PRO A 62 21.69 -20.26 7.28
CA PRO A 62 21.48 -20.38 5.84
C PRO A 62 22.79 -20.11 5.07
N LEU A 63 23.79 -20.99 5.20
CA LEU A 63 25.14 -20.80 4.64
C LEU A 63 25.17 -20.62 3.11
N SER A 64 24.09 -21.02 2.41
CA SER A 64 23.94 -20.84 0.96
C SER A 64 23.36 -19.48 0.56
N TYR A 65 22.99 -18.64 1.53
CA TYR A 65 22.43 -17.31 1.32
C TYR A 65 23.44 -16.24 1.69
N SER A 66 23.44 -15.13 0.95
CA SER A 66 24.20 -13.93 1.26
C SER A 66 23.29 -12.73 1.49
N PHE A 67 23.70 -11.78 2.33
CA PHE A 67 22.97 -10.52 2.47
C PHE A 67 23.14 -9.66 1.22
N VAL A 68 22.10 -8.91 0.87
CA VAL A 68 22.12 -7.94 -0.23
C VAL A 68 21.63 -6.59 0.26
N SER A 69 22.37 -5.53 -0.06
CA SER A 69 21.94 -4.15 0.17
C SER A 69 21.01 -3.70 -0.94
N VAL A 70 20.16 -2.72 -0.66
CA VAL A 70 19.23 -2.13 -1.62
C VAL A 70 20.00 -1.58 -2.82
N GLN A 71 21.12 -0.89 -2.60
CA GLN A 71 21.95 -0.36 -3.68
C GLN A 71 22.57 -1.46 -4.54
N ASN A 72 23.06 -2.54 -3.93
CA ASN A 72 23.64 -3.67 -4.67
C ASN A 72 22.58 -4.39 -5.50
N LEU A 73 21.38 -4.59 -4.94
CA LEU A 73 20.26 -5.17 -5.67
C LEU A 73 19.91 -4.32 -6.89
N ARG A 74 19.81 -2.99 -6.74
CA ARG A 74 19.52 -2.08 -7.87
C ARG A 74 20.63 -2.05 -8.92
N THR A 75 21.88 -2.11 -8.49
CA THR A 75 23.05 -1.90 -9.37
C THR A 75 23.41 -3.15 -10.15
N TYR A 76 23.36 -4.33 -9.50
CA TYR A 76 23.86 -5.57 -10.09
C TYR A 76 22.75 -6.49 -10.60
N GLN A 77 21.53 -6.39 -10.05
CA GLN A 77 20.43 -7.21 -10.52
C GLN A 77 19.70 -6.53 -11.69
N HIS A 78 19.98 -7.02 -12.90
CA HIS A 78 19.39 -6.50 -14.14
C HIS A 78 18.26 -7.37 -14.70
N LEU A 79 18.04 -8.55 -14.12
CA LEU A 79 16.98 -9.49 -14.52
C LEU A 79 15.99 -9.69 -13.37
N PRO A 80 14.69 -9.90 -13.68
CA PRO A 80 13.71 -10.29 -12.67
C PRO A 80 14.18 -11.52 -11.90
N CYS A 81 14.01 -11.54 -10.58
CA CYS A 81 14.35 -12.70 -9.76
C CYS A 81 13.48 -12.77 -8.50
N CYS A 82 13.55 -13.89 -7.78
CA CYS A 82 12.90 -14.07 -6.49
C CYS A 82 13.87 -14.63 -5.45
N SER A 83 13.62 -14.32 -4.17
CA SER A 83 14.28 -15.01 -3.07
C SER A 83 13.27 -15.40 -2.01
N HIS A 84 13.45 -16.61 -1.49
CA HIS A 84 12.56 -17.19 -0.49
C HIS A 84 13.41 -18.01 0.47
N LEU A 85 13.48 -17.60 1.74
CA LEU A 85 14.39 -18.20 2.72
C LEU A 85 14.01 -19.65 3.09
N SER A 86 12.72 -19.98 3.07
CA SER A 86 12.23 -21.32 3.40
C SER A 86 12.25 -22.33 2.25
N TRP A 87 12.49 -21.91 1.01
CA TRP A 87 12.44 -22.83 -0.12
C TRP A 87 13.67 -23.74 -0.14
N SER A 88 13.46 -25.06 -0.15
CA SER A 88 14.49 -25.98 -0.64
C SER A 88 14.56 -25.93 -2.18
N SER A 89 15.62 -26.47 -2.79
CA SER A 89 15.67 -26.60 -4.26
C SER A 89 14.47 -27.37 -4.80
N ILE A 90 14.01 -28.38 -4.06
CA ILE A 90 12.82 -29.18 -4.39
C ILE A 90 11.55 -28.33 -4.30
N ALA A 91 11.39 -27.56 -3.22
CA ALA A 91 10.21 -26.71 -3.04
C ALA A 91 10.06 -25.65 -4.15
N TYR A 92 11.18 -25.07 -4.59
CA TYR A 92 11.18 -24.17 -5.74
C TYR A 92 10.81 -24.91 -7.04
N GLN A 93 11.38 -26.10 -7.27
CA GLN A 93 11.09 -26.91 -8.46
C GLN A 93 9.63 -27.39 -8.52
N THR A 94 8.97 -27.58 -7.37
CA THR A 94 7.53 -27.90 -7.33
C THR A 94 6.66 -26.67 -7.56
N TRP A 95 7.07 -25.50 -7.05
CA TRP A 95 6.33 -24.25 -7.23
C TRP A 95 6.46 -23.65 -8.64
N ALA A 96 7.66 -23.68 -9.24
CA ALA A 96 7.96 -23.01 -10.50
C ALA A 96 7.07 -23.45 -11.70
N PRO A 97 6.62 -24.72 -11.80
CA PRO A 97 5.62 -25.14 -12.78
C PRO A 97 4.21 -24.63 -12.49
N GLU A 98 3.79 -24.52 -11.22
CA GLU A 98 2.44 -24.11 -10.82
C GLU A 98 2.21 -22.60 -10.95
N ALA A 99 3.27 -21.80 -10.85
CA ALA A 99 3.24 -20.37 -11.18
C ALA A 99 2.92 -20.09 -12.67
N ARG A 100 2.75 -21.13 -13.51
CA ARG A 100 2.51 -21.01 -14.94
C ARG A 100 1.03 -21.16 -15.30
N PRO A 101 0.42 -20.04 -15.68
CA PRO A 101 -0.50 -20.11 -16.82
C PRO A 101 0.22 -19.84 -18.14
N ASN A 102 1.19 -18.89 -18.22
CA ASN A 102 1.76 -18.44 -19.51
C ASN A 102 3.20 -17.83 -19.46
N GLY A 103 4.02 -18.05 -18.41
CA GLY A 103 5.31 -17.36 -18.22
C GLY A 103 6.51 -18.23 -17.80
N VAL A 104 7.74 -17.70 -17.98
CA VAL A 104 8.98 -18.27 -17.43
C VAL A 104 9.03 -17.95 -15.93
N PRO A 105 9.21 -18.95 -15.03
CA PRO A 105 9.30 -18.69 -13.59
C PRO A 105 10.50 -17.80 -13.29
N LEU A 106 10.35 -16.91 -12.30
CA LEU A 106 11.42 -16.02 -11.88
C LEU A 106 12.62 -16.84 -11.37
N PRO A 107 13.84 -16.60 -11.88
CA PRO A 107 15.03 -17.26 -11.37
C PRO A 107 15.18 -17.01 -9.88
N ARG A 108 15.53 -18.06 -9.14
CA ARG A 108 15.70 -18.00 -7.70
C ARG A 108 17.12 -17.58 -7.34
N GLU A 109 17.21 -16.50 -6.60
CA GLU A 109 18.42 -16.03 -5.92
C GLU A 109 18.39 -16.45 -4.44
N ARG A 110 19.58 -16.61 -3.84
CA ARG A 110 19.74 -16.92 -2.42
C ARG A 110 20.24 -15.68 -1.68
N LEU A 111 19.38 -14.67 -1.61
CA LEU A 111 19.72 -13.36 -1.06
C LEU A 111 18.84 -13.03 0.15
N LEU A 112 19.44 -12.51 1.21
CA LEU A 112 18.75 -12.02 2.40
C LEU A 112 18.56 -10.52 2.29
N LEU A 113 17.30 -10.09 2.28
CA LEU A 113 16.94 -8.68 2.28
C LEU A 113 16.51 -8.27 3.70
N VAL A 114 17.22 -7.30 4.26
CA VAL A 114 16.90 -6.70 5.56
C VAL A 114 16.83 -5.19 5.37
N GLY A 115 15.77 -4.57 5.89
CA GLY A 115 15.57 -3.14 5.71
C GLY A 115 14.39 -2.61 6.52
N THR A 116 14.29 -1.28 6.57
CA THR A 116 13.21 -0.57 7.23
C THR A 116 12.05 -0.40 6.24
N LEU A 117 10.85 -0.79 6.65
CA LEU A 117 9.64 -0.53 5.85
C LEU A 117 9.21 0.93 6.08
N THR A 118 9.05 1.71 5.01
CA THR A 118 8.73 3.14 5.12
C THR A 118 7.81 3.64 4.01
N ASP A 119 7.12 4.75 4.27
CA ASP A 119 6.30 5.48 3.30
C ASP A 119 6.98 6.76 2.78
N LEU A 120 8.24 6.95 3.16
CA LEU A 120 9.06 8.10 2.80
C LEU A 120 9.86 7.78 1.52
N SER A 121 9.70 8.60 0.49
CA SER A 121 10.60 8.56 -0.67
C SER A 121 11.95 9.22 -0.36
N GLU A 122 13.04 8.70 -0.93
CA GLU A 122 14.39 9.28 -0.81
C GLU A 122 14.52 10.65 -1.48
N GLU A 123 13.94 10.81 -2.67
CA GLU A 123 14.23 11.97 -3.50
C GLU A 123 13.64 13.29 -2.98
N GLN A 124 12.61 13.23 -2.12
CA GLN A 124 11.95 14.44 -1.61
C GLN A 124 11.51 14.37 -0.14
N GLY A 125 11.76 13.26 0.58
CA GLY A 125 11.13 13.03 1.89
C GLY A 125 9.58 13.11 1.83
N CYS A 126 9.01 13.02 0.63
CA CYS A 126 7.61 13.24 0.37
C CYS A 126 6.85 11.93 0.54
N ARG A 127 5.70 12.01 1.20
CA ARG A 127 4.78 10.88 1.37
C ARG A 127 3.74 10.92 0.27
N ASN A 128 3.87 10.01 -0.69
CA ASN A 128 2.99 9.92 -1.86
C ASN A 128 2.05 8.69 -1.79
N GLY A 129 2.04 7.96 -0.66
CA GLY A 129 1.27 6.73 -0.46
C GLY A 129 1.90 5.47 -1.05
N SER A 130 3.13 5.55 -1.57
CA SER A 130 3.93 4.37 -1.93
C SER A 130 4.67 3.83 -0.71
N LEU A 131 5.04 2.55 -0.76
CA LEU A 131 5.86 1.88 0.24
C LEU A 131 7.26 1.65 -0.32
N TYR A 132 8.23 1.59 0.59
CA TYR A 132 9.61 1.36 0.26
C TYR A 132 10.28 0.46 1.31
N VAL A 133 11.21 -0.36 0.85
CA VAL A 133 12.22 -0.99 1.70
C VAL A 133 13.47 -0.12 1.63
N ARG A 134 13.98 0.31 2.80
CA ARG A 134 15.13 1.19 2.91
C ARG A 134 16.22 0.59 3.79
N ASP A 135 17.45 0.66 3.33
CA ASP A 135 18.64 0.52 4.17
C ASP A 135 19.48 1.81 4.09
N ASN A 136 20.68 1.83 4.65
CA ASN A 136 21.55 3.02 4.60
C ASN A 136 22.22 3.23 3.24
N THR A 137 22.10 2.26 2.33
CA THR A 137 22.66 2.33 0.97
C THR A 137 21.66 2.89 -0.04
N GLY A 138 20.36 2.72 0.21
CA GLY A 138 19.31 3.29 -0.62
C GLY A 138 17.89 2.81 -0.26
N SER A 139 16.95 3.18 -1.12
CA SER A 139 15.54 2.81 -1.01
C SER A 139 15.03 2.21 -2.30
N LEU A 140 14.08 1.29 -2.18
CA LEU A 140 13.46 0.60 -3.30
C LEU A 140 11.95 0.50 -3.08
N GLY A 141 11.17 0.95 -4.06
CA GLY A 141 9.72 0.88 -3.99
C GLY A 141 9.25 -0.57 -3.86
N CYS A 142 8.25 -0.80 -3.01
CA CYS A 142 7.70 -2.14 -2.79
C CYS A 142 6.18 -2.18 -2.76
N GLU A 143 5.64 -3.36 -3.01
CA GLU A 143 4.26 -3.74 -2.80
C GLU A 143 4.17 -4.88 -1.78
N LEU A 144 3.18 -4.78 -0.91
CA LEU A 144 2.95 -5.69 0.20
C LEU A 144 1.44 -5.88 0.37
N ILE A 145 1.03 -7.12 0.48
CA ILE A 145 -0.36 -7.49 0.77
C ILE A 145 -0.54 -7.47 2.30
N ASP A 146 -1.73 -7.09 2.76
CA ASP A 146 -2.09 -7.05 4.19
C ASP A 146 -1.13 -6.22 5.06
N LEU A 147 -0.75 -5.04 4.57
CA LEU A 147 0.04 -4.08 5.35
C LEU A 147 -0.63 -3.77 6.70
N ASP A 148 0.10 -4.01 7.79
CA ASP A 148 -0.16 -3.39 9.08
C ASP A 148 0.61 -2.06 9.18
N LEU A 149 -0.11 -0.97 9.46
CA LEU A 149 0.48 0.36 9.58
C LEU A 149 1.48 0.47 10.73
N SER A 150 1.39 -0.41 11.75
CA SER A 150 2.36 -0.48 12.85
C SER A 150 3.74 -0.94 12.39
N TRP A 151 3.88 -1.49 11.17
CA TRP A 151 5.16 -1.90 10.62
C TRP A 151 5.99 -0.72 10.10
N LEU A 152 5.38 0.43 9.83
CA LEU A 152 6.10 1.57 9.28
C LEU A 152 7.16 2.09 10.27
N GLY A 153 8.40 2.25 9.80
CA GLY A 153 9.53 2.72 10.59
C GLY A 153 10.28 1.62 11.36
N HIS A 154 9.86 0.36 11.24
CA HIS A 154 10.53 -0.76 11.88
C HIS A 154 11.44 -1.53 10.92
N LEU A 155 12.49 -2.14 11.48
CA LEU A 155 13.45 -2.97 10.76
C LEU A 155 12.94 -4.41 10.65
N PHE A 156 12.94 -4.94 9.44
CA PHE A 156 12.47 -6.30 9.16
C PHE A 156 13.47 -7.10 8.34
N LEU A 157 13.43 -8.41 8.56
CA LEU A 157 13.84 -9.40 7.57
C LEU A 157 12.67 -9.65 6.62
N PHE A 158 12.92 -9.59 5.31
CA PHE A 158 11.94 -9.93 4.28
C PHE A 158 12.25 -11.34 3.77
N PRO A 159 11.55 -12.38 4.25
CA PRO A 159 11.92 -13.76 3.96
C PRO A 159 11.57 -14.18 2.52
N SER A 160 10.63 -13.49 1.88
CA SER A 160 9.99 -13.94 0.63
C SER A 160 9.62 -12.74 -0.24
N TRP A 161 10.33 -12.56 -1.34
CA TRP A 161 10.19 -11.41 -2.22
C TRP A 161 10.58 -11.70 -3.67
N SER A 162 10.08 -10.86 -4.58
CA SER A 162 10.54 -10.77 -5.97
C SER A 162 11.03 -9.38 -6.30
N TYR A 163 12.10 -9.30 -7.09
CA TYR A 163 12.64 -8.06 -7.62
C TYR A 163 12.38 -7.98 -9.11
N LEU A 164 11.80 -6.86 -9.52
CA LEU A 164 11.56 -6.51 -10.90
C LEU A 164 12.47 -5.33 -11.26
N PRO A 165 13.49 -5.52 -12.12
CA PRO A 165 14.34 -4.43 -12.56
C PRO A 165 13.53 -3.40 -13.36
N PRO A 166 14.06 -2.16 -13.53
CA PRO A 166 13.38 -1.12 -14.28
C PRO A 166 13.00 -1.60 -15.68
N ALA A 167 11.73 -1.42 -16.05
CA ALA A 167 11.29 -1.72 -17.40
C ALA A 167 12.00 -0.81 -18.42
N ARG A 168 12.43 -1.36 -19.56
CA ARG A 168 13.18 -0.63 -20.59
C ARG A 168 12.48 0.64 -21.11
N TRP A 169 11.16 0.69 -21.03
CA TRP A 169 10.34 1.81 -21.49
C TRP A 169 10.07 2.85 -20.39
N ASN A 170 10.46 2.58 -19.14
CA ASN A 170 10.23 3.47 -18.01
C ASN A 170 11.44 4.40 -17.81
N SER A 171 11.23 5.70 -18.00
CA SER A 171 12.26 6.73 -17.82
C SER A 171 12.71 6.91 -16.38
N SER A 172 11.93 6.44 -15.40
CA SER A 172 12.28 6.55 -13.97
C SER A 172 13.44 5.65 -13.54
N LYS A 173 13.86 4.67 -14.35
CA LYS A 173 14.96 3.73 -14.05
C LYS A 173 14.89 3.09 -12.65
N GLU A 174 13.70 2.99 -12.07
CA GLU A 174 13.50 2.45 -10.74
C GLU A 174 13.01 1.00 -10.82
N GLY A 175 13.68 0.10 -10.10
CA GLY A 175 13.22 -1.27 -9.91
C GLY A 175 12.12 -1.33 -8.86
N HIS A 176 11.55 -2.50 -8.65
CA HIS A 176 10.44 -2.69 -7.72
C HIS A 176 10.54 -4.02 -6.98
N LEU A 177 10.03 -4.07 -5.74
CA LEU A 177 9.92 -5.27 -4.93
C LEU A 177 8.46 -5.69 -4.75
N GLU A 178 8.16 -6.95 -5.01
CA GLU A 178 6.91 -7.58 -4.60
C GLU A 178 7.18 -8.45 -3.36
N LEU A 179 6.61 -8.07 -2.22
CA LEU A 179 6.76 -8.79 -0.96
C LEU A 179 5.60 -9.79 -0.81
N TRP A 180 5.93 -11.08 -0.73
CA TRP A 180 4.94 -12.15 -0.81
C TRP A 180 4.40 -12.58 0.55
N GLU A 181 5.20 -12.43 1.61
CA GLU A 181 4.84 -12.84 2.96
C GLU A 181 5.00 -11.67 3.94
N ALA A 182 4.37 -11.82 5.11
CA ALA A 182 4.54 -10.86 6.18
C ALA A 182 6.02 -10.73 6.57
N PRO A 183 6.55 -9.50 6.69
CA PRO A 183 7.94 -9.28 7.07
C PRO A 183 8.14 -9.68 8.54
N VAL A 184 9.34 -10.20 8.87
CA VAL A 184 9.66 -10.68 10.22
C VAL A 184 10.42 -9.59 10.99
N PRO A 185 9.86 -9.06 12.10
CA PRO A 185 10.46 -7.93 12.78
C PRO A 185 11.76 -8.35 13.46
N VAL A 186 12.82 -7.57 13.27
CA VAL A 186 14.12 -7.82 13.94
C VAL A 186 14.02 -7.55 15.45
N PHE A 187 13.21 -6.56 15.83
CA PHE A 187 12.93 -6.22 17.22
C PHE A 187 11.45 -6.45 17.51
N PRO A 188 11.08 -6.93 18.71
CA PRO A 188 9.67 -7.05 19.09
C PRO A 188 8.92 -5.74 18.85
N LEU A 189 7.83 -5.81 18.08
CA LEU A 189 6.96 -4.67 17.86
C LEU A 189 6.22 -4.39 19.18
N THR A 190 6.36 -3.17 19.69
CA THR A 190 5.64 -2.76 20.90
C THR A 190 4.18 -2.53 20.54
N ILE A 191 3.34 -3.53 20.78
CA ILE A 191 1.89 -3.37 20.72
C ILE A 191 1.50 -2.59 21.97
N SER A 192 1.33 -1.27 21.83
CA SER A 192 0.81 -0.45 22.91
C SER A 192 -0.59 -0.98 23.27
N PRO A 193 -0.85 -1.37 24.53
CA PRO A 193 -2.21 -1.65 24.95
C PRO A 193 -3.00 -0.34 24.76
N GLY A 194 -3.97 -0.37 23.84
CA GLY A 194 -4.83 0.78 23.57
C GLY A 194 -5.49 1.30 24.86
N PRO A 195 -6.00 2.54 24.85
CA PRO A 195 -6.60 3.14 26.03
C PRO A 195 -7.66 2.21 26.65
N LEU A 196 -7.63 2.08 27.98
CA LEU A 196 -8.54 1.21 28.75
C LEU A 196 -10.01 1.64 28.62
N THR A 197 -10.26 2.91 28.27
CA THR A 197 -11.59 3.47 28.06
C THR A 197 -12.01 3.33 26.59
N PRO A 198 -13.20 2.76 26.30
CA PRO A 198 -13.75 2.73 24.95
C PRO A 198 -13.82 4.14 24.33
N MET A 199 -13.38 4.26 23.08
CA MET A 199 -13.39 5.55 22.38
C MET A 199 -14.79 5.86 21.84
N PRO A 200 -15.33 7.06 22.07
CA PRO A 200 -16.61 7.45 21.47
C PRO A 200 -16.48 7.56 19.95
N VAL A 201 -17.41 6.94 19.21
CA VAL A 201 -17.44 6.92 17.74
C VAL A 201 -18.84 7.17 17.20
N LEU A 202 -18.92 7.81 16.04
CA LEU A 202 -20.14 7.96 15.26
C LEU A 202 -20.22 6.87 14.18
N TYR A 203 -21.36 6.22 14.07
CA TYR A 203 -21.65 5.31 12.96
C TYR A 203 -22.18 6.07 11.72
N PRO A 204 -22.12 5.44 10.53
CA PRO A 204 -22.35 6.13 9.25
C PRO A 204 -23.71 6.84 9.14
N GLN A 205 -24.78 6.27 9.69
CA GLN A 205 -26.11 6.88 9.74
C GLN A 205 -26.10 8.25 10.41
N ILE A 206 -25.63 8.32 11.65
CA ILE A 206 -25.56 9.57 12.41
C ILE A 206 -24.55 10.53 11.75
N ALA A 207 -23.40 10.02 11.32
CA ALA A 207 -22.37 10.82 10.65
C ALA A 207 -22.86 11.45 9.33
N SER A 208 -23.76 10.78 8.60
CA SER A 208 -24.40 11.30 7.39
C SER A 208 -25.43 12.39 7.72
N CYS A 209 -26.26 12.18 8.74
CA CYS A 209 -27.21 13.19 9.24
C CYS A 209 -26.51 14.48 9.67
N LEU A 210 -25.33 14.38 10.30
CA LEU A 210 -24.54 15.55 10.70
C LEU A 210 -24.03 16.39 9.52
N LEU A 211 -23.72 15.78 8.37
CA LEU A 211 -23.32 16.55 7.19
C LEU A 211 -24.49 17.39 6.62
N ARG A 212 -25.73 16.97 6.84
CA ARG A 212 -26.95 17.68 6.42
C ARG A 212 -27.28 18.85 7.35
N HIS A 213 -27.07 18.66 8.65
CA HIS A 213 -27.35 19.66 9.68
C HIS A 213 -26.17 20.64 9.84
N ARG A 214 -26.20 21.70 9.04
CA ARG A 214 -25.08 22.63 8.73
C ARG A 214 -24.41 23.37 9.90
N SER A 215 -24.80 23.18 11.17
CA SER A 215 -24.60 24.28 12.14
C SER A 215 -24.50 23.93 13.63
N LYS A 216 -23.74 22.91 14.07
CA LYS A 216 -23.23 22.85 15.47
C LYS A 216 -21.84 22.23 15.69
N LEU A 217 -21.40 21.27 14.88
CA LEU A 217 -20.13 20.54 15.11
C LEU A 217 -18.95 21.04 14.24
N ARG A 218 -18.98 22.31 13.82
CA ARG A 218 -17.96 22.86 12.93
C ARG A 218 -16.66 23.08 13.72
N GLY A 219 -15.61 22.35 13.35
CA GLY A 219 -14.28 22.48 13.95
C GLY A 219 -14.00 21.43 15.03
N GLU A 220 -15.02 20.72 15.50
CA GLU A 220 -14.83 19.59 16.40
C GLU A 220 -14.33 18.37 15.64
N LYS A 221 -13.41 17.66 16.28
CA LYS A 221 -12.81 16.43 15.79
C LYS A 221 -13.67 15.26 16.25
N GLN A 222 -14.17 14.48 15.31
CA GLN A 222 -15.04 13.34 15.58
C GLN A 222 -14.36 12.04 15.16
N ASN A 223 -14.68 10.95 15.85
CA ASN A 223 -14.23 9.61 15.45
C ASN A 223 -15.37 8.90 14.74
N LEU A 224 -15.09 8.27 13.61
CA LEU A 224 -16.09 7.52 12.85
C LEU A 224 -15.71 6.04 12.85
N ALA A 225 -16.70 5.17 13.02
CA ALA A 225 -16.53 3.73 12.90
C ALA A 225 -17.48 3.18 11.84
N GLY A 226 -17.07 2.13 11.13
CA GLY A 226 -17.93 1.48 10.15
C GLY A 226 -17.20 0.47 9.29
N LYS A 227 -17.96 -0.22 8.43
CA LYS A 227 -17.44 -1.18 7.46
C LYS A 227 -16.99 -0.45 6.21
N LEU A 228 -15.77 -0.68 5.74
CA LEU A 228 -15.31 -0.12 4.48
C LEU A 228 -16.08 -0.76 3.33
N ILE A 229 -16.86 0.02 2.59
CA ILE A 229 -17.66 -0.48 1.46
C ILE A 229 -17.08 -0.10 0.11
N ARG A 230 -16.36 1.03 0.03
CA ARG A 230 -15.73 1.52 -1.21
C ARG A 230 -14.43 2.22 -0.90
N LEU A 231 -13.46 2.01 -1.77
CA LEU A 231 -12.16 2.69 -1.76
C LEU A 231 -11.89 3.16 -3.19
N SER A 232 -11.63 4.45 -3.38
CA SER A 232 -11.23 4.98 -4.69
C SER A 232 -9.78 4.63 -5.01
N ALA A 233 -9.40 4.78 -6.28
CA ALA A 233 -8.00 4.86 -6.64
C ALA A 233 -7.33 6.04 -5.91
N LEU A 234 -6.02 5.90 -5.64
CA LEU A 234 -5.19 6.99 -5.15
C LEU A 234 -4.87 7.93 -6.32
N VAL A 235 -5.49 9.12 -6.31
CA VAL A 235 -5.30 10.11 -7.36
C VAL A 235 -4.08 10.96 -7.01
N LYS A 236 -3.10 11.00 -7.90
CA LYS A 236 -1.89 11.82 -7.76
C LYS A 236 -1.84 12.89 -8.85
N SER A 237 -1.68 14.14 -8.46
CA SER A 237 -1.43 15.28 -9.34
C SER A 237 -0.23 16.07 -8.84
N LYS A 238 0.35 16.95 -9.69
CA LYS A 238 1.52 17.77 -9.32
C LYS A 238 1.32 18.59 -8.03
N LYS A 239 0.08 18.95 -7.70
CA LYS A 239 -0.26 19.83 -6.57
C LYS A 239 -0.94 19.12 -5.40
N LYS A 240 -1.50 17.94 -5.63
CA LYS A 240 -2.38 17.27 -4.65
C LYS A 240 -2.44 15.77 -4.90
N ALA A 241 -2.36 15.00 -3.82
CA ALA A 241 -2.69 13.59 -3.82
C ALA A 241 -3.80 13.33 -2.79
N TYR A 242 -4.77 12.49 -3.17
CA TYR A 242 -5.87 12.13 -2.29
C TYR A 242 -6.53 10.83 -2.73
N PHE A 243 -7.24 10.20 -1.81
CA PHE A 243 -8.19 9.15 -2.11
C PHE A 243 -9.46 9.34 -1.25
N ILE A 244 -10.52 8.65 -1.63
CA ILE A 244 -11.81 8.69 -0.96
C ILE A 244 -12.14 7.28 -0.50
N LEU A 245 -12.54 7.15 0.75
CA LEU A 245 -13.08 5.92 1.30
C LEU A 245 -14.52 6.15 1.76
N SER A 246 -15.36 5.13 1.67
CA SER A 246 -16.74 5.19 2.15
C SER A 246 -16.96 4.12 3.21
N LEU A 247 -17.41 4.54 4.39
CA LEU A 247 -17.85 3.65 5.46
C LEU A 247 -19.35 3.46 5.38
N GLY A 248 -19.80 2.21 5.47
CA GLY A 248 -21.20 1.83 5.62
C GLY A 248 -21.44 1.12 6.95
N GLU A 249 -22.71 0.84 7.23
CA GLU A 249 -23.13 0.20 8.47
C GLU A 249 -22.45 -1.16 8.72
N LEU A 250 -22.26 -1.50 9.99
CA LEU A 250 -21.62 -2.76 10.40
C LEU A 250 -22.54 -3.97 10.17
N SER A 251 -23.85 -3.78 10.29
CA SER A 251 -24.88 -4.79 10.05
C SER A 251 -25.88 -4.29 9.02
N PRO A 252 -26.24 -5.08 7.99
CA PRO A 252 -27.34 -4.75 7.10
C PRO A 252 -28.66 -5.01 7.83
N THR A 253 -29.20 -4.02 8.53
CA THR A 253 -30.58 -4.09 8.98
C THR A 253 -31.49 -4.07 7.76
N VAL A 254 -32.31 -5.12 7.65
CA VAL A 254 -33.36 -5.26 6.65
C VAL A 254 -34.28 -4.04 6.82
N SER A 255 -34.47 -3.25 5.76
CA SER A 255 -35.47 -2.17 5.61
C SER A 255 -35.03 -0.69 5.71
N GLN A 256 -33.76 -0.32 5.72
CA GLN A 256 -33.36 1.11 5.62
C GLN A 256 -32.36 1.35 4.49
N ALA A 257 -32.47 2.52 3.85
CA ALA A 257 -31.56 2.96 2.79
C ALA A 257 -30.10 2.78 3.25
N ILE A 258 -29.24 2.21 2.39
CA ILE A 258 -27.83 1.96 2.73
C ILE A 258 -27.15 3.29 3.06
N SER A 259 -27.03 3.56 4.35
CA SER A 259 -26.35 4.73 4.84
C SER A 259 -24.86 4.51 4.71
N HIS A 260 -24.22 5.47 4.06
CA HIS A 260 -22.78 5.49 3.93
C HIS A 260 -22.27 6.91 3.99
N VAL A 261 -21.04 7.04 4.45
CA VAL A 261 -20.39 8.31 4.62
C VAL A 261 -19.04 8.28 3.90
N SER A 262 -18.79 9.30 3.09
CA SER A 262 -17.54 9.45 2.35
C SER A 262 -16.56 10.33 3.11
N ILE A 263 -15.31 9.88 3.16
CA ILE A 263 -14.20 10.52 3.87
C ILE A 263 -13.08 10.75 2.85
N ILE A 264 -12.59 11.98 2.77
CA ILE A 264 -11.47 12.36 1.92
C ILE A 264 -10.17 12.33 2.72
N VAL A 265 -9.21 11.54 2.26
CA VAL A 265 -7.85 11.47 2.80
C VAL A 265 -6.91 12.19 1.84
N GLN A 266 -6.33 13.29 2.29
CA GLN A 266 -5.46 14.15 1.47
C GLN A 266 -4.18 14.60 2.19
N ILE A 267 -4.01 14.19 3.45
CA ILE A 267 -2.81 14.50 4.23
C ILE A 267 -1.72 13.54 3.78
N PRO A 268 -0.53 14.02 3.33
CA PRO A 268 0.54 13.17 2.84
C PRO A 268 0.89 11.99 3.76
N ALA A 269 0.98 12.25 5.07
CA ALA A 269 1.24 11.27 6.13
C ALA A 269 0.24 10.10 6.21
N GLN A 270 -0.91 10.22 5.56
CA GLN A 270 -2.02 9.27 5.65
C GLN A 270 -2.32 8.63 4.30
N LEU A 271 -1.60 9.01 3.24
CA LEU A 271 -1.81 8.43 1.92
C LEU A 271 -1.46 6.93 1.88
N VAL A 272 -0.53 6.50 2.73
CA VAL A 272 -0.15 5.09 2.89
C VAL A 272 -1.32 4.22 3.38
N TRP A 273 -2.33 4.79 4.05
CA TRP A 273 -3.52 4.06 4.48
C TRP A 273 -4.24 3.37 3.31
N HIS A 274 -4.12 3.92 2.10
CA HIS A 274 -4.67 3.31 0.89
C HIS A 274 -4.20 1.85 0.68
N ARG A 275 -2.98 1.52 1.12
CA ARG A 275 -2.40 0.17 1.03
C ARG A 275 -2.84 -0.78 2.16
N ALA A 276 -3.37 -0.26 3.27
CA ALA A 276 -3.82 -1.04 4.43
C ALA A 276 -5.33 -1.25 4.48
N LEU A 277 -6.09 -0.53 3.65
CA LEU A 277 -7.55 -0.54 3.63
C LEU A 277 -8.10 -1.64 2.73
N TRP A 278 -8.96 -2.50 3.29
CA TRP A 278 -9.59 -3.62 2.61
C TRP A 278 -11.10 -3.52 2.66
N PRO A 279 -11.79 -3.45 1.50
CA PRO A 279 -13.24 -3.48 1.47
C PRO A 279 -13.79 -4.71 2.21
N GLY A 280 -14.81 -4.50 3.03
CA GLY A 280 -15.40 -5.53 3.88
C GLY A 280 -14.86 -5.58 5.31
N LYS A 281 -13.67 -5.04 5.59
CA LYS A 281 -13.17 -4.90 6.97
C LYS A 281 -13.79 -3.68 7.65
N ALA A 282 -13.90 -3.73 8.98
CA ALA A 282 -14.41 -2.64 9.80
C ALA A 282 -13.26 -1.83 10.40
N TYR A 283 -13.39 -0.50 10.35
CA TYR A 283 -12.34 0.43 10.74
C TYR A 283 -12.88 1.54 11.64
N VAL A 284 -11.95 2.17 12.36
CA VAL A 284 -12.17 3.40 13.09
C VAL A 284 -11.21 4.46 12.56
N LEU A 285 -11.76 5.60 12.15
CA LEU A 285 -11.00 6.78 11.75
C LEU A 285 -11.18 7.88 12.79
N THR A 286 -10.08 8.30 13.41
CA THR A 286 -10.13 9.26 14.51
C THR A 286 -9.94 10.69 14.05
N GLN A 287 -10.44 11.61 14.87
CA GLN A 287 -10.17 13.05 14.74
C GLN A 287 -10.46 13.63 13.35
N LEU A 288 -11.52 13.15 12.71
CA LEU A 288 -12.02 13.66 11.44
C LEU A 288 -12.69 15.00 11.64
N ARG A 289 -12.65 15.83 10.59
CA ARG A 289 -13.30 17.15 10.58
C ARG A 289 -14.31 17.23 9.45
N VAL A 290 -15.40 17.95 9.69
CA VAL A 290 -16.33 18.34 8.63
C VAL A 290 -15.78 19.54 7.89
N SER A 291 -15.77 19.49 6.56
CA SER A 291 -15.32 20.61 5.72
C SER A 291 -16.22 20.80 4.51
N ARG A 292 -16.36 22.05 4.06
CA ARG A 292 -17.14 22.38 2.86
C ARG A 292 -16.25 22.25 1.63
N ILE A 293 -16.75 21.61 0.58
CA ILE A 293 -16.03 21.56 -0.69
C ILE A 293 -16.22 22.89 -1.42
N PRO A 294 -15.15 23.57 -1.87
CA PRO A 294 -15.27 24.77 -2.69
C PRO A 294 -16.13 24.52 -3.93
N GLY A 295 -17.01 25.47 -4.26
CA GLY A 295 -17.90 25.35 -5.41
C GLY A 295 -19.17 24.50 -5.17
N TYR A 296 -19.32 23.88 -3.99
CA TYR A 296 -20.49 23.07 -3.67
C TYR A 296 -21.16 23.46 -2.35
N HIS A 297 -22.43 23.10 -2.20
CA HIS A 297 -23.26 23.38 -1.01
C HIS A 297 -23.28 22.23 0.02
N TYR A 298 -22.51 21.16 -0.22
CA TYR A 298 -22.42 20.02 0.69
C TYR A 298 -21.11 20.02 1.49
N CYS A 299 -21.18 19.41 2.67
CA CYS A 299 -20.02 19.17 3.53
C CYS A 299 -19.58 17.71 3.38
N VAL A 300 -18.30 17.47 3.65
CA VAL A 300 -17.68 16.14 3.60
C VAL A 300 -16.79 15.95 4.81
N TRP A 301 -16.61 14.70 5.23
CA TRP A 301 -15.61 14.35 6.22
C TRP A 301 -14.23 14.36 5.59
N MET A 302 -13.27 14.96 6.27
CA MET A 302 -11.88 14.99 5.86
C MET A 302 -10.97 14.63 7.02
N THR A 303 -9.85 14.00 6.70
CA THR A 303 -8.82 13.77 7.70
C THR A 303 -8.12 15.07 8.12
N SER A 304 -7.58 15.05 9.33
CA SER A 304 -6.68 16.07 9.87
C SER A 304 -5.29 15.46 10.11
N SER A 305 -4.26 16.26 10.38
CA SER A 305 -2.91 15.74 10.62
C SER A 305 -2.79 14.79 11.82
N SER A 306 -3.75 14.84 12.73
CA SER A 306 -3.83 13.99 13.93
C SER A 306 -4.84 12.85 13.80
N SER A 307 -5.43 12.65 12.62
CA SER A 307 -6.27 11.49 12.35
C SER A 307 -5.44 10.21 12.29
N HIS A 308 -5.97 9.13 12.85
CA HIS A 308 -5.39 7.79 12.81
C HIS A 308 -6.41 6.80 12.24
N LEU A 309 -5.90 5.74 11.60
CA LEU A 309 -6.68 4.61 11.13
C LEU A 309 -6.39 3.41 12.02
N MET A 310 -7.45 2.73 12.47
CA MET A 310 -7.36 1.51 13.27
C MET A 310 -8.38 0.49 12.79
N LEU A 311 -8.09 -0.80 12.98
CA LEU A 311 -9.09 -1.85 12.83
C LEU A 311 -10.14 -1.70 13.95
N LEU A 312 -11.41 -1.95 13.64
CA LEU A 312 -12.45 -1.94 14.63
C LEU A 312 -12.39 -3.22 15.47
N GLU A 313 -12.07 -3.08 16.76
CA GLU A 313 -12.13 -4.16 17.74
C GLU A 313 -13.37 -4.00 18.63
N PRO A 314 -14.25 -5.02 18.72
CA PRO A 314 -15.38 -5.01 19.64
C PRO A 314 -14.89 -4.81 21.09
N GLY A 315 -15.40 -3.78 21.78
CA GLY A 315 -15.02 -3.44 23.15
C GLY A 315 -14.03 -2.27 23.28
N ARG A 316 -13.41 -1.81 22.18
CA ARG A 316 -12.56 -0.59 22.18
C ARG A 316 -13.27 0.67 21.73
N VAL A 317 -14.53 0.56 21.33
CA VAL A 317 -15.35 1.70 20.92
C VAL A 317 -16.70 1.70 21.63
N GLN A 318 -17.25 2.89 21.79
CA GLN A 318 -18.60 3.13 22.30
C GLN A 318 -19.31 4.08 21.33
N GLU A 319 -20.58 3.81 21.01
CA GLU A 319 -21.36 4.72 20.19
C GLU A 319 -21.54 6.06 20.90
N LEU A 320 -21.25 7.15 20.19
CA LEU A 320 -21.47 8.50 20.69
C LEU A 320 -22.94 8.86 20.47
N GLU A 321 -23.71 8.85 21.55
CA GLU A 321 -25.07 9.39 21.55
C GLU A 321 -25.03 10.92 21.49
N LEU A 322 -25.68 11.50 20.48
CA LEU A 322 -25.81 12.94 20.35
C LEU A 322 -27.14 13.39 20.96
N GLU A 323 -27.10 14.19 22.03
CA GLU A 323 -28.30 14.81 22.59
C GLU A 323 -28.81 15.93 21.66
N GLY A 324 -30.07 15.83 21.21
CA GLY A 324 -30.76 16.85 20.42
C GLY A 324 -31.69 16.29 19.34
N PRO A 325 -32.46 17.14 18.62
CA PRO A 325 -33.46 16.72 17.63
C PRO A 325 -32.82 16.27 16.30
N PHE A 326 -31.77 15.45 16.36
CA PHE A 326 -31.14 14.83 15.18
C PHE A 326 -31.92 13.61 14.67
N LEU A 327 -32.85 13.10 15.50
CA LEU A 327 -33.70 11.94 15.23
C LEU A 327 -35.13 12.32 14.81
N GLU A 328 -35.56 13.57 15.02
CA GLU A 328 -36.92 14.05 14.72
C GLU A 328 -36.93 15.12 13.61
N ALA A 329 -36.58 14.73 12.38
CA ALA A 329 -36.98 15.48 11.19
C ALA A 329 -36.79 14.64 9.91
N ASP A 330 -37.39 13.46 9.84
CA ASP A 330 -37.60 12.80 8.54
C ASP A 330 -39.02 12.24 8.43
N SER A 331 -39.99 13.15 8.55
CA SER A 331 -41.33 12.99 7.98
C SER A 331 -41.52 13.95 6.81
N LYS A 332 -40.56 14.00 5.87
CA LYS A 332 -40.85 14.49 4.53
C LYS A 332 -40.23 13.52 3.52
N PRO A 333 -41.05 12.87 2.67
CA PRO A 333 -40.49 12.08 1.60
C PRO A 333 -39.58 12.96 0.76
N HIS A 334 -38.49 12.36 0.28
CA HIS A 334 -37.62 12.92 -0.75
C HIS A 334 -38.42 13.82 -1.69
N PRO A 335 -37.95 15.04 -2.04
CA PRO A 335 -38.27 15.53 -3.36
C PRO A 335 -37.66 14.50 -4.30
N THR A 336 -38.52 13.64 -4.86
CA THR A 336 -38.27 12.89 -6.08
C THR A 336 -37.38 13.76 -6.93
N SER A 337 -36.21 13.24 -7.32
CA SER A 337 -35.28 13.93 -8.22
C SER A 337 -36.12 14.71 -9.21
N SER A 338 -36.05 16.05 -9.13
CA SER A 338 -36.74 16.88 -10.10
C SER A 338 -36.33 16.31 -11.43
N ASN A 339 -37.30 15.74 -12.17
CA ASN A 339 -37.12 15.38 -13.54
C ASN A 339 -36.46 16.61 -14.16
N PHE A 340 -35.16 16.52 -14.46
CA PHE A 340 -34.65 17.25 -15.59
C PHE A 340 -35.54 16.71 -16.70
N GLN A 341 -36.57 17.48 -17.05
CA GLN A 341 -37.25 17.29 -18.31
C GLN A 341 -36.16 17.53 -19.33
N ASP A 342 -35.53 16.42 -19.69
CA ASP A 342 -34.68 16.30 -20.84
C ASP A 342 -35.55 16.80 -21.98
N LYS A 343 -35.27 18.02 -22.44
CA LYS A 343 -35.86 18.53 -23.66
C LYS A 343 -35.58 17.43 -24.67
N LYS A 344 -36.62 16.77 -25.18
CA LYS A 344 -36.55 15.67 -26.14
C LYS A 344 -35.62 16.05 -27.30
N GLY A 345 -34.34 15.78 -27.13
CA GLY A 345 -33.36 15.65 -28.19
C GLY A 345 -33.60 14.31 -28.89
N PRO A 346 -33.24 14.20 -30.17
CA PRO A 346 -33.55 13.02 -30.96
C PRO A 346 -33.00 11.76 -30.29
N LYS A 347 -33.85 10.74 -30.15
CA LYS A 347 -33.52 9.40 -29.63
C LYS A 347 -32.38 8.79 -30.45
N GLY A 348 -31.14 8.98 -29.98
CA GLY A 348 -29.94 8.37 -30.54
C GLY A 348 -29.05 7.89 -29.41
N LEU A 349 -29.03 6.56 -29.19
CA LEU A 349 -28.08 5.80 -28.36
C LEU A 349 -27.60 6.46 -27.05
N MET A 350 -28.47 6.61 -26.05
CA MET A 350 -27.99 6.64 -24.66
C MET A 350 -27.54 5.22 -24.29
N ARG A 351 -26.23 5.05 -24.07
CA ARG A 351 -25.62 3.79 -23.66
C ARG A 351 -25.36 3.83 -22.16
N ASP A 352 -26.22 3.17 -21.40
CA ASP A 352 -26.04 3.05 -19.95
C ASP A 352 -24.91 2.05 -19.65
N SER A 353 -24.00 2.44 -18.75
CA SER A 353 -22.92 1.58 -18.27
C SER A 353 -23.23 1.05 -16.87
N ARG A 354 -23.06 -0.25 -16.64
CA ARG A 354 -23.26 -0.87 -15.33
C ARG A 354 -21.97 -0.87 -14.53
N LEU A 355 -22.04 -0.47 -13.26
CA LEU A 355 -20.93 -0.62 -12.33
C LEU A 355 -20.89 -2.07 -11.83
N LEU A 356 -19.80 -2.77 -12.11
CA LEU A 356 -19.59 -4.16 -11.72
C LEU A 356 -18.53 -4.24 -10.62
N ASN A 357 -18.70 -5.19 -9.70
CA ASN A 357 -17.63 -5.65 -8.83
C ASN A 357 -17.05 -6.91 -9.46
N TYR A 358 -15.75 -6.91 -9.77
CA TYR A 358 -15.10 -7.98 -10.52
C TYR A 358 -13.84 -8.41 -9.77
N MET A 359 -13.70 -9.72 -9.55
CA MET A 359 -12.54 -10.33 -8.95
C MET A 359 -12.16 -11.53 -9.81
N HIS A 360 -11.18 -11.36 -10.69
CA HIS A 360 -10.59 -12.46 -11.44
C HIS A 360 -9.09 -12.24 -11.65
N PRO A 361 -8.31 -13.32 -11.79
CA PRO A 361 -6.95 -13.25 -12.31
C PRO A 361 -6.97 -12.62 -13.71
N ALA A 362 -6.03 -11.70 -13.98
CA ALA A 362 -5.83 -11.18 -15.32
C ALA A 362 -5.33 -12.32 -16.23
N SER A 363 -6.08 -12.66 -17.26
CA SER A 363 -5.81 -13.83 -18.10
C SER A 363 -5.10 -13.53 -19.42
N VAL A 364 -5.14 -12.29 -19.92
CA VAL A 364 -4.38 -11.83 -21.11
C VAL A 364 -4.25 -10.30 -21.07
N GLU A 365 -3.06 -9.76 -21.35
CA GLU A 365 -2.83 -8.33 -21.52
C GLU A 365 -3.06 -7.94 -22.98
N LEU A 366 -4.17 -7.25 -23.28
CA LEU A 366 -4.53 -6.86 -24.65
C LEU A 366 -3.92 -5.50 -25.07
N SER A 367 -3.48 -4.67 -24.12
CA SER A 367 -2.67 -3.46 -24.38
C SER A 367 -2.15 -2.79 -23.09
N CYS A 368 -0.83 -2.65 -22.95
CA CYS A 368 -0.19 -1.81 -21.93
C CYS A 368 -0.15 -0.33 -22.36
N PHE A 369 -1.26 0.25 -22.82
CA PHE A 369 -1.31 1.69 -23.11
C PHE A 369 -2.30 2.36 -22.16
N GLY A 370 -1.79 3.35 -21.42
CA GLY A 370 -2.53 4.06 -20.38
C GLY A 370 -3.94 4.44 -20.81
N VAL A 371 -4.92 3.94 -20.05
CA VAL A 371 -6.30 4.40 -20.15
C VAL A 371 -6.32 5.85 -19.66
N PHE A 372 -6.23 6.79 -20.59
CA PHE A 372 -6.54 8.19 -20.32
C PHE A 372 -8.02 8.28 -19.93
N PRO A 373 -8.38 8.92 -18.80
CA PRO A 373 -9.77 9.20 -18.52
C PRO A 373 -10.32 10.11 -19.63
N VAL A 374 -11.45 9.71 -20.19
CA VAL A 374 -12.26 10.48 -21.14
C VAL A 374 -12.48 11.87 -20.54
N ARG A 375 -11.90 12.89 -21.17
CA ARG A 375 -12.23 14.29 -20.86
C ARG A 375 -13.67 14.54 -21.29
N SER A 376 -14.53 14.91 -20.35
CA SER A 376 -15.81 15.52 -20.68
C SER A 376 -15.56 16.75 -21.53
N LEU A 377 -16.20 16.75 -22.70
CA LEU A 377 -16.37 17.88 -23.60
C LEU A 377 -17.19 18.95 -22.87
N GLU A 378 -16.66 20.16 -22.73
CA GLU A 378 -17.47 21.37 -22.64
C GLU A 378 -16.93 22.39 -23.65
N ASP A 379 -17.88 22.95 -24.40
CA ASP A 379 -17.74 23.79 -25.58
C ASP A 379 -17.06 25.15 -25.32
N SER A 380 -16.20 25.56 -26.25
CA SER A 380 -16.14 26.95 -26.72
C SER A 380 -15.36 27.06 -28.04
N HIS A 381 -16.10 27.06 -29.15
CA HIS A 381 -15.95 27.69 -30.48
C HIS A 381 -14.57 27.95 -31.18
N PRO A 382 -14.57 28.02 -32.53
CA PRO A 382 -13.45 27.59 -33.36
C PRO A 382 -12.57 28.75 -33.84
N THR A 383 -11.26 28.50 -33.90
CA THR A 383 -10.36 29.31 -34.73
C THR A 383 -9.54 28.39 -35.62
N LYS A 384 -9.72 28.59 -36.94
CA LYS A 384 -8.96 27.99 -38.04
C LYS A 384 -7.46 28.01 -37.77
N LEU A 385 -6.77 26.91 -38.06
CA LEU A 385 -5.44 26.98 -38.64
C LEU A 385 -5.18 25.78 -39.57
N MET A 386 -4.60 26.14 -40.70
CA MET A 386 -4.39 25.36 -41.92
C MET A 386 -3.37 24.23 -41.76
N GLY A 387 -3.64 23.11 -42.44
CA GLY A 387 -2.79 22.62 -43.54
C GLY A 387 -1.39 22.06 -43.24
N LEU A 388 -1.33 20.72 -43.12
CA LEU A 388 -0.42 19.77 -43.80
C LEU A 388 1.10 19.75 -43.46
N PRO A 389 1.83 18.64 -43.75
CA PRO A 389 1.41 17.23 -43.85
C PRO A 389 2.31 16.24 -43.06
N CYS A 390 1.75 15.05 -42.85
CA CYS A 390 2.46 13.80 -42.61
C CYS A 390 3.48 13.52 -43.73
N MET A 391 4.68 13.05 -43.37
CA MET A 391 5.44 12.13 -44.20
C MET A 391 5.70 10.83 -43.44
N SER A 392 5.07 9.78 -43.96
CA SER A 392 5.36 8.38 -43.70
C SER A 392 6.24 7.85 -44.83
N SER A 393 7.37 7.20 -44.50
CA SER A 393 7.93 6.09 -45.28
C SER A 393 8.89 5.33 -44.37
N TRP A 394 8.55 4.11 -43.94
CA TRP A 394 8.74 2.83 -44.62
C TRP A 394 10.19 2.36 -44.74
N CYS A 395 10.37 1.13 -44.22
CA CYS A 395 11.51 0.22 -44.15
C CYS A 395 12.45 0.17 -45.37
N GLY A 396 13.69 -0.28 -45.11
CA GLY A 396 14.52 -0.91 -46.13
C GLY A 396 15.94 -1.23 -45.66
N ASN A 397 16.21 -2.50 -45.42
CA ASN A 397 17.53 -3.10 -45.20
C ASN A 397 18.53 -2.75 -46.31
N GLY A 398 19.83 -2.76 -45.98
CA GLY A 398 20.88 -2.91 -46.97
C GLY A 398 22.30 -2.76 -46.42
N SER A 399 22.91 -3.92 -46.16
CA SER A 399 24.36 -4.20 -46.00
C SER A 399 24.99 -3.94 -44.63
#